data_AF-A0A379FEJ9-F1
#
_entry.id   AF-A0A379FEJ9-F1
#
_cell.length_a   1.000
_cell.length_b   1.000
_cell.length_c   1.000
_cell.angle_alpha   90.00
_cell.angle_beta   90.00
_cell.angle_gamma   90.00
#
_symmetry.space_group_name_H-M   'P 1'
#
loop_
_entity.id
_entity.type
_entity.pdbx_description
1 polymer ?
#
loop_
_entity_poly.entity_id
_entity_poly.type
_entity_poly.pdbx_seq_one_letter_code
_entity_poly.pdbx_strand_id
1 'polypeptide(L)'
;MNKDINELNKDINIVGLHWIKRWRVNNGKHQSYVIPFATTYPINIVYHGKSEFKYGQYGIHLGQQDTLTFLGDKKQKILAKFIDCRKNSPTFKSELSLEITPSSARTLIIPPGVAHTFSHLENVFTLNSYSLFLPTIEQLANETLNWSPNNDVINLPEDIDINEIEGYEPMTEEASALVYYRVAEIQQQWLSQHRFLHSETRKIRLDNGDEINVRLREKIADVQKQSLPTSTILGVEFREMATLHTGKESGIVPLTRQSPMYLVEHGQEAYDFDSYGLHLGQEDHLTFLGNTSGKNHY
;
A
#
# COMPACT_ATOMS: atom_id res chain seq x y z
N MET A 1 4.55 27.49 1.07
CA MET A 1 4.66 26.08 0.60
C MET A 1 4.21 25.02 1.61
N ASN A 2 4.01 25.34 2.91
CA ASN A 2 3.44 24.42 3.92
C ASN A 2 1.90 24.52 4.07
N LYS A 3 1.25 25.45 3.37
CA LYS A 3 -0.19 25.71 3.52
C LYS A 3 -1.05 24.49 3.16
N ASP A 4 -0.71 23.78 2.08
CA ASP A 4 -1.50 22.63 1.59
C ASP A 4 -1.57 21.47 2.60
N ILE A 5 -0.43 21.04 3.17
CA ILE A 5 -0.41 19.99 4.20
C ILE A 5 -1.10 20.45 5.49
N ASN A 6 -0.89 21.71 5.89
CA ASN A 6 -1.54 22.25 7.08
C ASN A 6 -3.07 22.27 6.93
N GLU A 7 -3.59 22.62 5.74
CA GLU A 7 -5.02 22.55 5.46
C GLU A 7 -5.53 21.10 5.47
N LEU A 8 -4.82 20.16 4.85
CA LEU A 8 -5.20 18.74 4.87
C LEU A 8 -5.23 18.14 6.30
N ASN A 9 -4.34 18.60 7.17
CA ASN A 9 -4.24 18.11 8.54
C ASN A 9 -5.16 18.86 9.52
N LYS A 10 -5.73 19.99 9.12
CA LYS A 10 -6.50 20.87 10.01
C LYS A 10 -7.72 20.17 10.62
N ASP A 11 -8.38 19.35 9.81
CA ASP A 11 -9.63 18.69 10.18
C ASP A 11 -9.41 17.25 10.67
N ILE A 12 -8.14 16.80 10.79
CA ILE A 12 -7.82 15.48 11.32
C ILE A 12 -7.87 15.51 12.85
N ASN A 13 -8.80 14.75 13.41
CA ASN A 13 -9.05 14.65 14.84
C ASN A 13 -8.46 13.38 15.49
N ILE A 14 -7.91 12.43 14.72
CA ILE A 14 -7.32 11.18 15.25
C ILE A 14 -5.82 11.37 15.50
N VAL A 15 -5.36 11.09 16.72
CA VAL A 15 -3.93 11.30 17.07
C VAL A 15 -3.00 10.44 16.22
N GLY A 16 -2.02 11.07 15.59
CA GLY A 16 -1.00 10.41 14.77
C GLY A 16 -1.41 10.14 13.32
N LEU A 17 -2.71 10.20 12.99
CA LEU A 17 -3.16 10.21 11.60
C LEU A 17 -2.81 11.59 11.00
N HIS A 18 -2.03 11.63 9.93
CA HIS A 18 -1.69 12.91 9.30
C HIS A 18 -1.08 12.75 7.90
N TRP A 19 -1.13 13.82 7.12
CA TRP A 19 -0.40 13.98 5.88
C TRP A 19 0.99 14.53 6.13
N ILE A 20 1.97 13.99 5.41
CA ILE A 20 3.31 14.56 5.29
C ILE A 20 3.57 15.02 3.86
N LYS A 21 4.45 16.00 3.72
CA LYS A 21 4.94 16.47 2.43
C LYS A 21 6.01 15.53 1.89
N ARG A 22 5.99 15.28 0.58
CA ARG A 22 7.10 14.67 -0.14
C ARG A 22 7.94 15.74 -0.84
N TRP A 23 9.25 15.52 -0.83
CA TRP A 23 10.17 16.33 -1.61
C TRP A 23 10.01 16.00 -3.08
N ARG A 24 9.98 17.03 -3.94
CA ARG A 24 9.84 16.89 -5.38
C ARG A 24 10.87 17.78 -6.05
N VAL A 25 11.65 17.20 -6.95
CA VAL A 25 12.65 17.91 -7.75
C VAL A 25 12.09 18.04 -9.16
N ASN A 26 12.09 19.24 -9.74
CA ASN A 26 11.63 19.39 -11.12
C ASN A 26 12.54 18.59 -12.07
N ASN A 27 11.92 17.88 -13.01
CA ASN A 27 12.61 17.00 -13.95
C ASN A 27 12.56 17.54 -15.40
N GLY A 28 12.88 18.83 -15.58
CA GLY A 28 13.10 19.45 -16.89
C GLY A 28 11.85 20.01 -17.60
N LYS A 29 10.64 19.50 -17.35
CA LYS A 29 9.38 20.07 -17.89
C LYS A 29 8.43 20.54 -16.79
N HIS A 30 7.45 21.37 -17.16
CA HIS A 30 6.38 21.80 -16.27
C HIS A 30 5.56 20.57 -15.83
N GLN A 31 5.29 20.44 -14.52
CA GLN A 31 4.59 19.29 -13.92
C GLN A 31 5.31 17.94 -14.01
N SER A 32 6.60 17.89 -14.36
CA SER A 32 7.42 16.69 -14.21
C SER A 32 8.34 16.77 -12.99
N TYR A 33 8.38 15.69 -12.21
CA TYR A 33 9.10 15.64 -10.95
C TYR A 33 9.81 14.30 -10.72
N VAL A 34 10.96 14.35 -10.05
CA VAL A 34 11.57 13.20 -9.36
C VAL A 34 11.23 13.30 -7.87
N ILE A 35 10.72 12.21 -7.31
CA ILE A 35 10.26 12.10 -5.93
C ILE A 35 11.03 10.96 -5.25
N PRO A 36 12.08 11.26 -4.46
CA PRO A 36 12.82 10.22 -3.78
C PRO A 36 12.05 9.70 -2.56
N PHE A 37 12.10 8.38 -2.38
CA PHE A 37 11.64 7.69 -1.19
C PHE A 37 12.87 7.35 -0.36
N ALA A 38 13.01 8.03 0.78
CA ALA A 38 14.14 7.87 1.69
C ALA A 38 14.03 6.57 2.51
N THR A 39 13.97 5.43 1.82
CA THR A 39 13.96 4.10 2.43
C THR A 39 14.61 3.09 1.49
N THR A 40 15.23 2.07 2.08
CA THR A 40 15.67 0.84 1.40
C THR A 40 14.84 -0.36 1.81
N TYR A 41 13.78 -0.14 2.60
CA TYR A 41 12.84 -1.16 3.03
C TYR A 41 11.86 -1.51 1.91
N PRO A 42 11.21 -2.68 1.97
CA PRO A 42 10.26 -3.07 0.95
C PRO A 42 9.11 -2.08 0.83
N ILE A 43 8.65 -1.87 -0.40
CA ILE A 43 7.48 -1.06 -0.72
C ILE A 43 6.55 -1.92 -1.57
N ASN A 44 5.25 -1.79 -1.36
CA ASN A 44 4.27 -2.44 -2.22
C ASN A 44 3.67 -1.41 -3.19
N ILE A 45 3.67 -1.73 -4.49
CA ILE A 45 2.80 -1.06 -5.44
C ILE A 45 1.46 -1.79 -5.42
N VAL A 46 0.36 -1.09 -5.17
CA VAL A 46 -0.98 -1.67 -5.25
C VAL A 46 -1.72 -1.02 -6.41
N TYR A 47 -2.34 -1.84 -7.26
CA TYR A 47 -3.23 -1.40 -8.33
C TYR A 47 -4.64 -1.92 -8.06
N HIS A 48 -5.64 -1.09 -8.34
CA HIS A 48 -7.03 -1.35 -7.93
C HIS A 48 -7.97 -1.67 -9.11
N GLY A 49 -7.43 -1.82 -10.32
CA GLY A 49 -8.22 -2.14 -11.52
C GLY A 49 -8.94 -0.95 -12.14
N LYS A 50 -9.83 -1.21 -13.11
CA LYS A 50 -10.60 -0.18 -13.82
C LYS A 50 -12.07 -0.19 -13.44
N SER A 51 -12.57 -1.34 -12.99
CA SER A 51 -13.90 -1.54 -12.43
C SER A 51 -14.03 -0.92 -11.04
N GLU A 52 -15.26 -0.64 -10.62
CA GLU A 52 -15.57 -0.07 -9.29
C GLU A 52 -14.90 -0.88 -8.18
N PHE A 53 -14.11 -0.18 -7.36
CA PHE A 53 -13.32 -0.81 -6.31
C PHE A 53 -13.80 -0.40 -4.91
N LYS A 54 -14.09 -1.41 -4.08
CA LYS A 54 -14.44 -1.24 -2.67
C LYS A 54 -13.92 -2.41 -1.83
N TYR A 55 -13.23 -2.12 -0.72
CA TYR A 55 -12.76 -3.16 0.21
C TYR A 55 -13.90 -3.81 1.01
N GLY A 56 -14.95 -3.06 1.36
CA GLY A 56 -16.14 -3.58 2.06
C GLY A 56 -15.95 -3.77 3.57
N GLN A 57 -14.74 -3.53 4.09
CA GLN A 57 -14.37 -3.66 5.50
C GLN A 57 -13.31 -2.61 5.84
N TYR A 58 -13.20 -2.25 7.12
CA TYR A 58 -12.03 -1.57 7.66
C TYR A 58 -10.93 -2.58 7.96
N GLY A 59 -9.68 -2.26 7.61
CA GLY A 59 -8.50 -2.97 8.07
C GLY A 59 -7.84 -2.23 9.24
N ILE A 60 -7.39 -2.97 10.25
CA ILE A 60 -6.58 -2.47 11.37
C ILE A 60 -5.28 -3.26 11.39
N HIS A 61 -4.16 -2.56 11.22
CA HIS A 61 -2.83 -3.12 11.47
C HIS A 61 -2.42 -2.89 12.93
N LEU A 62 -1.99 -3.93 13.64
CA LEU A 62 -1.51 -3.78 15.03
C LEU A 62 -0.01 -3.48 15.12
N GLY A 63 0.78 -3.95 14.17
CA GLY A 63 2.23 -3.83 14.14
C GLY A 63 2.75 -3.12 12.90
N GLN A 64 1.88 -2.49 12.11
CA GLN A 64 2.27 -1.75 10.93
C GLN A 64 1.68 -0.34 10.93
N GLN A 65 2.53 0.66 10.70
CA GLN A 65 2.12 1.99 10.32
C GLN A 65 2.12 2.08 8.80
N ASP A 66 0.98 2.38 8.21
CA ASP A 66 0.87 2.56 6.77
C ASP A 66 1.31 3.96 6.36
N THR A 67 2.13 4.01 5.31
CA THR A 67 2.65 5.24 4.71
C THR A 67 2.30 5.23 3.23
N LEU A 68 1.13 5.78 2.91
CA LEU A 68 0.42 5.60 1.64
C LEU A 68 0.56 6.83 0.73
N THR A 69 0.99 6.62 -0.51
CA THR A 69 1.02 7.66 -1.54
C THR A 69 0.09 7.26 -2.69
N PHE A 70 -0.92 8.08 -2.96
CA PHE A 70 -1.93 7.82 -4.00
C PHE A 70 -1.49 8.46 -5.33
N LEU A 71 -1.40 7.65 -6.39
CA LEU A 71 -0.96 8.06 -7.73
C LEU A 71 -2.06 7.81 -8.75
N GLY A 72 -2.41 8.81 -9.55
CA GLY A 72 -3.52 8.73 -10.50
C GLY A 72 -3.96 10.12 -10.97
N ASP A 73 -5.18 10.22 -11.50
CA ASP A 73 -5.76 11.52 -11.88
C ASP A 73 -5.99 12.39 -10.63
N LYS A 74 -5.36 13.57 -10.61
CA LYS A 74 -5.51 14.57 -9.53
C LYS A 74 -6.94 15.08 -9.33
N LYS A 75 -7.83 14.87 -10.30
CA LYS A 75 -9.26 15.22 -10.22
C LYS A 75 -10.11 14.13 -9.57
N GLN A 76 -9.62 12.89 -9.54
CA GLN A 76 -10.36 11.78 -8.94
C GLN A 76 -10.48 11.99 -7.44
N LYS A 77 -11.70 11.75 -6.93
CA LYS A 77 -12.03 11.80 -5.51
C LYS A 77 -11.98 10.40 -4.94
N ILE A 78 -11.20 10.23 -3.88
CA ILE A 78 -11.12 9.00 -3.10
C ILE A 78 -11.78 9.30 -1.77
N LEU A 79 -12.69 8.42 -1.34
CA LEU A 79 -13.27 8.51 0.00
C LEU A 79 -12.41 7.70 0.95
N ALA A 80 -11.86 8.36 1.98
CA ALA A 80 -11.08 7.73 3.02
C ALA A 80 -11.84 7.82 4.35
N LYS A 81 -12.03 6.68 5.02
CA LYS A 81 -12.68 6.61 6.33
C LYS A 81 -11.74 6.02 7.35
N PHE A 82 -11.76 6.55 8.57
CA PHE A 82 -10.89 6.16 9.66
C PHE A 82 -11.66 6.05 10.97
N ILE A 83 -11.25 5.10 11.81
CA ILE A 83 -11.72 4.97 13.18
C ILE A 83 -10.52 4.73 14.09
N ASP A 84 -10.41 5.48 15.18
CA ASP A 84 -9.38 5.22 16.18
C ASP A 84 -9.82 4.07 17.10
N CYS A 85 -9.23 2.89 16.93
CA CYS A 85 -9.58 1.70 17.71
C CYS A 85 -8.59 1.43 18.85
N ARG A 86 -7.71 2.38 19.18
CA ARG A 86 -6.69 2.20 20.22
C ARG A 86 -7.27 2.45 21.61
N LYS A 87 -7.27 1.42 22.46
CA LYS A 87 -7.88 1.43 23.80
C LYS A 87 -7.49 2.62 24.68
N ASN A 88 -6.21 3.01 24.62
CA ASN A 88 -5.64 4.06 25.46
C ASN A 88 -5.47 5.40 24.73
N SER A 89 -6.03 5.54 23.53
CA SER A 89 -5.93 6.79 22.77
C SER A 89 -6.86 7.86 23.34
N PRO A 90 -6.44 9.13 23.41
CA PRO A 90 -7.32 10.25 23.77
C PRO A 90 -8.44 10.47 22.73
N THR A 91 -8.29 9.90 21.53
CA THR A 91 -9.25 9.99 20.45
C THR A 91 -9.92 8.65 20.16
N PHE A 92 -9.84 7.69 21.08
CA PHE A 92 -10.50 6.38 20.95
C PHE A 92 -11.97 6.53 20.56
N LYS A 93 -12.41 5.73 19.59
CA LYS A 93 -13.75 5.77 18.97
C LYS A 93 -14.09 7.06 18.22
N SER A 94 -13.11 7.91 17.94
CA SER A 94 -13.31 9.02 17.00
C SER A 94 -13.34 8.49 15.58
N GLU A 95 -14.32 8.97 14.81
CA GLU A 95 -14.46 8.69 13.39
C GLU A 95 -14.04 9.90 12.57
N LEU A 96 -13.51 9.64 11.37
CA LEU A 96 -13.13 10.66 10.41
C LEU A 96 -13.40 10.17 8.99
N SER A 97 -14.04 11.01 8.18
CA SER A 97 -14.27 10.75 6.76
C SER A 97 -13.79 11.96 5.95
N LEU A 98 -12.92 11.70 4.98
CA LEU A 98 -12.30 12.74 4.16
C LEU A 98 -12.36 12.37 2.67
N GLU A 99 -12.61 13.38 1.84
CA GLU A 99 -12.39 13.26 0.40
C GLU A 99 -10.96 13.70 0.06
N ILE A 100 -10.19 12.81 -0.53
CA ILE A 100 -8.80 13.06 -0.91
C ILE A 100 -8.62 12.91 -2.42
N THR A 101 -7.50 13.42 -2.94
CA THR A 101 -7.14 13.25 -4.36
C THR A 101 -5.75 12.66 -4.50
N PRO A 102 -5.47 11.88 -5.57
CA PRO A 102 -4.13 11.42 -5.88
C PRO A 102 -3.12 12.57 -6.01
N SER A 103 -1.93 12.37 -5.46
CA SER A 103 -0.81 13.30 -5.56
C SER A 103 0.49 12.66 -5.08
N SER A 104 1.54 12.74 -5.91
CA SER A 104 2.92 12.36 -5.54
C SER A 104 3.54 13.28 -4.48
N ALA A 105 2.93 14.44 -4.23
CA ALA A 105 3.47 15.50 -3.37
C ALA A 105 3.25 15.26 -1.87
N ARG A 106 2.41 14.28 -1.53
CA ARG A 106 1.95 14.05 -0.17
C ARG A 106 1.74 12.57 0.09
N THR A 107 1.89 12.20 1.34
CA THR A 107 1.74 10.83 1.80
C THR A 107 0.91 10.85 3.08
N LEU A 108 -0.02 9.92 3.19
CA LEU A 108 -0.84 9.72 4.38
C LEU A 108 -0.14 8.75 5.32
N ILE A 109 -0.02 9.12 6.59
CA ILE A 109 0.48 8.29 7.68
C ILE A 109 -0.71 7.80 8.49
N ILE A 110 -0.88 6.48 8.59
CA ILE A 110 -1.92 5.84 9.39
C ILE A 110 -1.24 5.01 10.48
N PRO A 111 -1.33 5.43 11.76
CA PRO A 111 -0.72 4.71 12.86
C PRO A 111 -1.29 3.30 13.04
N PRO A 112 -0.52 2.38 13.67
CA PRO A 112 -1.05 1.10 14.11
C PRO A 112 -2.28 1.30 15.01
N GLY A 113 -3.30 0.45 14.86
CA GLY A 113 -4.54 0.51 15.62
C GLY A 113 -5.60 1.50 15.12
N VAL A 114 -5.32 2.25 14.04
CA VAL A 114 -6.33 3.08 13.37
C VAL A 114 -6.94 2.27 12.22
N ALA A 115 -8.22 1.95 12.37
CA ALA A 115 -8.99 1.27 11.33
C ALA A 115 -9.14 2.19 10.13
N HIS A 116 -8.98 1.67 8.91
CA HIS A 116 -9.14 2.46 7.71
C HIS A 116 -9.73 1.68 6.56
N THR A 117 -10.44 2.39 5.69
CA THR A 117 -10.92 1.87 4.40
C THR A 117 -10.97 2.98 3.37
N PHE A 118 -10.89 2.58 2.10
CA PHE A 118 -10.88 3.48 0.95
C PHE A 118 -11.90 3.02 -0.09
N SER A 119 -12.53 3.98 -0.76
CA SER A 119 -13.45 3.74 -1.87
C SER A 119 -13.12 4.65 -3.05
N HIS A 120 -13.55 4.25 -4.24
CA HIS A 120 -13.28 4.96 -5.50
C HIS A 120 -11.80 4.97 -5.86
N LEU A 121 -11.13 3.82 -5.71
CA LEU A 121 -9.70 3.64 -6.01
C LEU A 121 -9.44 3.14 -7.44
N GLU A 122 -10.47 2.89 -8.25
CA GLU A 122 -10.29 2.49 -9.64
C GLU A 122 -9.35 3.46 -10.39
N ASN A 123 -8.43 2.93 -11.19
CA ASN A 123 -7.39 3.70 -11.90
C ASN A 123 -6.39 4.45 -10.99
N VAL A 124 -6.41 4.22 -9.67
CA VAL A 124 -5.42 4.73 -8.73
C VAL A 124 -4.43 3.62 -8.39
N PHE A 125 -3.15 3.97 -8.37
CA PHE A 125 -2.11 3.16 -7.74
C PHE A 125 -1.83 3.70 -6.34
N THR A 126 -1.50 2.84 -5.40
CA THR A 126 -0.93 3.28 -4.12
C THR A 126 0.47 2.72 -3.96
N LEU A 127 1.41 3.60 -3.58
CA LEU A 127 2.71 3.18 -3.06
C LEU A 127 2.59 3.06 -1.56
N ASN A 128 2.63 1.82 -1.08
CA ASN A 128 2.50 1.49 0.34
C ASN A 128 3.89 1.18 0.87
N SER A 129 4.51 2.21 1.45
CA SER A 129 5.62 2.02 2.38
C SER A 129 5.06 1.86 3.79
N TYR A 130 5.86 1.35 4.71
CA TYR A 130 5.39 1.10 6.07
C TYR A 130 6.54 1.10 7.08
N SER A 131 6.18 1.36 8.33
CA SER A 131 7.03 1.09 9.49
C SER A 131 6.47 -0.09 10.27
N LEU A 132 7.32 -1.02 10.65
CA LEU A 132 6.98 -2.19 11.46
C LEU A 132 7.27 -1.92 12.93
N PHE A 133 6.35 -2.36 13.77
CA PHE A 133 6.41 -2.33 15.21
C PHE A 133 6.20 -3.74 15.75
N LEU A 134 6.99 -4.10 16.76
CA LEU A 134 6.99 -5.40 17.40
C LEU A 134 6.35 -5.30 18.80
N PRO A 135 5.82 -6.42 19.31
CA PRO A 135 5.39 -6.47 20.70
C PRO A 135 6.58 -6.21 21.62
N THR A 136 6.30 -5.66 22.80
CA THR A 136 7.33 -5.50 23.84
C THR A 136 7.84 -6.87 24.29
N ILE A 137 8.99 -6.91 24.97
CA ILE A 137 9.55 -8.16 25.50
C ILE A 137 8.55 -8.82 26.47
N GLU A 138 7.84 -8.04 27.28
CA GLU A 138 6.81 -8.52 28.19
C GLU A 138 5.62 -9.12 27.44
N GLN A 139 5.19 -8.50 26.34
CA GLN A 139 4.12 -9.04 25.50
C GLN A 139 4.56 -10.33 24.79
N LEU A 140 5.80 -10.40 24.30
CA LEU A 140 6.36 -11.61 23.68
C LEU A 140 6.49 -12.77 24.68
N ALA A 141 6.77 -12.47 25.95
CA ALA A 141 6.83 -13.47 27.01
C ALA A 141 5.45 -14.00 27.44
N ASN A 142 4.36 -13.35 27.01
CA ASN A 142 3.00 -13.80 27.32
C ASN A 142 2.55 -14.90 26.35
N GLU A 143 2.31 -16.10 26.87
CA GLU A 143 1.87 -17.28 26.11
C GLU A 143 0.52 -17.10 25.39
N THR A 144 -0.26 -16.08 25.76
CA THR A 144 -1.56 -15.77 25.13
C THR A 144 -1.46 -14.81 23.94
N LEU A 145 -0.27 -14.26 23.65
CA LEU A 145 -0.07 -13.38 22.50
C LEU A 145 -0.25 -14.15 21.19
N ASN A 146 -1.37 -13.93 20.51
CA ASN A 146 -1.68 -14.55 19.22
C ASN A 146 -1.36 -13.65 18.03
N TRP A 147 -0.24 -12.92 18.10
CA TRP A 147 0.23 -12.03 17.04
C TRP A 147 1.37 -12.67 16.25
N SER A 148 1.34 -12.46 14.93
CA SER A 148 2.48 -12.72 14.05
C SER A 148 2.43 -11.73 12.88
N PRO A 149 3.53 -11.51 12.15
CA PRO A 149 3.51 -10.68 10.94
C PRO A 149 2.48 -11.11 9.89
N ASN A 150 2.06 -12.38 9.90
CA ASN A 150 1.06 -12.92 8.96
C ASN A 150 -0.39 -12.77 9.45
N ASN A 151 -0.56 -12.33 10.69
CA ASN A 151 -1.84 -12.16 11.37
C ASN A 151 -1.85 -10.81 12.10
N ASP A 152 -1.41 -9.78 11.40
CA ASP A 152 -1.33 -8.41 11.92
C ASP A 152 -2.60 -7.59 11.67
N VAL A 153 -3.52 -8.12 10.85
CA VAL A 153 -4.72 -7.41 10.39
C VAL A 153 -5.96 -7.90 11.11
N ILE A 154 -6.72 -6.96 11.69
CA ILE A 154 -8.08 -7.17 12.15
C ILE A 154 -9.03 -6.48 11.17
N ASN A 155 -10.09 -7.17 10.76
CA ASN A 155 -11.12 -6.60 9.88
C ASN A 155 -12.37 -6.25 10.68
N LEU A 156 -12.86 -5.02 10.55
CA LEU A 156 -14.16 -4.59 11.07
C LEU A 156 -15.16 -4.39 9.93
N PRO A 157 -16.45 -4.72 10.11
CA PRO A 157 -17.50 -4.35 9.16
C PRO A 157 -17.57 -2.83 8.96
N GLU A 158 -17.90 -2.38 7.76
CA GLU A 158 -18.06 -0.94 7.49
C GLU A 158 -19.25 -0.30 8.22
N ASP A 159 -20.24 -1.11 8.60
CA ASP A 159 -21.46 -0.73 9.29
C ASP A 159 -21.42 -1.02 10.80
N ILE A 160 -20.23 -1.31 11.35
CA ILE A 160 -20.05 -1.54 12.79
C ILE A 160 -20.53 -0.33 13.61
N ASP A 161 -21.28 -0.59 14.69
CA ASP A 161 -21.58 0.47 15.66
C ASP A 161 -20.29 0.83 16.40
N ILE A 162 -19.94 2.12 16.37
CA ILE A 162 -18.77 2.68 17.05
C ILE A 162 -18.71 2.30 18.53
N ASN A 163 -19.88 2.12 19.18
CA ASN A 163 -19.97 1.71 20.58
C ASN A 163 -19.59 0.24 20.80
N GLU A 164 -19.73 -0.62 19.79
CA GLU A 164 -19.38 -2.04 19.82
C GLU A 164 -17.88 -2.29 19.56
N ILE A 165 -17.14 -1.28 19.09
CA ILE A 165 -15.70 -1.42 18.86
C ILE A 165 -14.96 -1.68 20.18
N GLU A 166 -14.24 -2.80 20.22
CA GLU A 166 -13.30 -3.14 21.28
C GLU A 166 -12.02 -2.30 21.16
N GLY A 167 -11.41 -1.99 22.30
CA GLY A 167 -10.13 -1.27 22.32
C GLY A 167 -8.96 -2.22 22.08
N TYR A 168 -8.16 -1.94 21.05
CA TYR A 168 -6.94 -2.68 20.74
C TYR A 168 -5.69 -2.01 21.32
N GLU A 169 -4.66 -2.81 21.56
CA GLU A 169 -3.35 -2.38 22.03
C GLU A 169 -2.32 -2.68 20.92
N PRO A 170 -1.98 -1.68 20.09
CA PRO A 170 -1.00 -1.86 19.03
C PRO A 170 0.41 -2.06 19.56
N MET A 171 1.26 -2.61 18.70
CA MET A 171 2.68 -2.81 18.95
C MET A 171 3.42 -1.46 18.91
N THR A 172 4.48 -1.34 19.70
CA THR A 172 5.16 -0.06 19.95
C THR A 172 6.67 -0.10 19.77
N GLU A 173 7.30 -1.27 19.74
CA GLU A 173 8.76 -1.38 19.58
C GLU A 173 9.14 -1.29 18.11
N GLU A 174 9.80 -0.22 17.68
CA GLU A 174 10.23 -0.08 16.28
C GLU A 174 11.13 -1.25 15.85
N ALA A 175 10.76 -1.89 14.74
CA ALA A 175 11.53 -2.99 14.21
C ALA A 175 12.88 -2.52 13.64
N SER A 176 13.92 -3.32 13.84
CA SER A 176 15.21 -3.07 13.18
C SER A 176 15.16 -3.38 11.68
N ALA A 177 16.08 -2.80 10.91
CA ALA A 177 16.22 -3.06 9.46
C ALA A 177 16.28 -4.56 9.12
N LEU A 178 16.85 -5.39 10.00
CA LEU A 178 16.93 -6.84 9.83
C LEU A 178 15.54 -7.49 9.68
N VAL A 179 14.55 -7.00 10.41
CA VAL A 179 13.17 -7.51 10.37
C VAL A 179 12.56 -7.22 9.01
N TYR A 180 12.69 -6.00 8.50
CA TYR A 180 12.19 -5.64 7.17
C TYR A 180 12.78 -6.52 6.08
N TYR A 181 14.10 -6.74 6.12
CA TYR A 181 14.77 -7.60 5.14
C TYR A 181 14.34 -9.06 5.25
N ARG A 182 14.11 -9.55 6.47
CA ARG A 182 13.59 -10.90 6.65
C ARG A 182 12.16 -11.06 6.13
N VAL A 183 11.30 -10.07 6.35
CA VAL A 183 9.95 -10.03 5.77
C VAL A 183 10.03 -10.02 4.24
N ALA A 184 10.94 -9.22 3.67
CA ALA A 184 11.17 -9.15 2.22
C ALA A 184 11.55 -10.51 1.61
N GLU A 185 12.48 -11.23 2.26
CA GLU A 185 12.91 -12.57 1.84
C GLU A 185 11.75 -13.57 1.88
N ILE A 186 10.97 -13.57 2.97
CA ILE A 186 9.80 -14.45 3.13
C ILE A 186 8.76 -14.14 2.05
N GLN A 187 8.46 -12.86 1.81
CA GLN A 187 7.52 -12.43 0.78
C GLN A 187 7.97 -12.89 -0.61
N GLN A 188 9.25 -12.74 -0.94
CA GLN A 188 9.81 -13.20 -2.22
C GLN A 188 9.70 -14.72 -2.38
N GLN A 189 10.00 -15.48 -1.33
CA GLN A 189 9.85 -16.95 -1.34
C GLN A 189 8.40 -17.35 -1.59
N TRP A 190 7.44 -16.71 -0.94
CA TRP A 190 6.03 -17.03 -1.09
C TRP A 190 5.46 -16.65 -2.45
N LEU A 191 5.83 -15.48 -2.98
CA LEU A 191 5.42 -15.05 -4.31
C LEU A 191 5.86 -16.05 -5.39
N SER A 192 7.07 -16.61 -5.26
CA SER A 192 7.58 -17.62 -6.21
C SER A 192 6.79 -18.93 -6.22
N GLN A 193 6.00 -19.18 -5.18
CA GLN A 193 5.24 -20.41 -4.96
C GLN A 193 3.72 -20.18 -5.03
N HIS A 194 3.27 -18.94 -5.20
CA HIS A 194 1.88 -18.57 -5.04
C HIS A 194 1.02 -19.05 -6.22
N ARG A 195 -0.04 -19.80 -5.90
CA ARG A 195 -1.01 -20.37 -6.88
C ARG A 195 -2.44 -19.90 -6.65
N PHE A 196 -2.66 -18.98 -5.72
CA PHE A 196 -3.98 -18.55 -5.26
C PHE A 196 -4.08 -17.02 -5.23
N LEU A 197 -5.29 -16.46 -5.37
CA LEU A 197 -5.54 -15.04 -5.10
C LEU A 197 -5.28 -14.75 -3.60
N HIS A 198 -5.03 -13.48 -3.28
CA HIS A 198 -5.01 -13.01 -1.89
C HIS A 198 -6.29 -13.45 -1.19
N SER A 199 -6.16 -13.95 0.04
CA SER A 199 -7.30 -14.51 0.74
C SER A 199 -8.29 -13.46 1.20
N GLU A 200 -9.58 -13.74 1.00
CA GLU A 200 -10.67 -13.00 1.62
C GLU A 200 -11.13 -13.74 2.88
N THR A 201 -11.38 -13.02 3.97
CA THR A 201 -12.02 -13.58 5.15
C THR A 201 -13.50 -13.20 5.14
N ARG A 202 -14.39 -14.21 5.17
CA ARG A 202 -15.83 -14.01 5.26
C ARG A 202 -16.37 -14.64 6.53
N LYS A 203 -17.27 -13.92 7.21
CA LYS A 203 -18.05 -14.47 8.31
C LYS A 203 -19.18 -15.32 7.74
N ILE A 204 -19.25 -16.58 8.15
CA ILE A 204 -20.29 -17.52 7.72
C ILE A 204 -21.01 -18.02 8.96
N ARG A 205 -22.34 -17.99 8.91
CA ARG A 205 -23.19 -18.60 9.93
C ARG A 205 -23.44 -20.06 9.55
N LEU A 206 -23.06 -20.97 10.44
CA LEU A 206 -23.28 -22.40 10.29
C LEU A 206 -24.72 -22.78 10.64
N ASP A 207 -25.16 -23.96 10.22
CA ASP A 207 -26.51 -24.47 10.48
C ASP A 207 -26.82 -24.63 11.98
N ASN A 208 -25.79 -24.81 12.81
CA ASN A 208 -25.91 -24.87 14.27
C ASN A 208 -26.04 -23.49 14.94
N GLY A 209 -26.01 -22.41 14.15
CA GLY A 209 -26.13 -21.04 14.62
C GLY A 209 -24.79 -20.35 14.92
N ASP A 210 -23.67 -21.07 14.95
CA ASP A 210 -22.35 -20.51 15.22
C ASP A 210 -21.86 -19.64 14.07
N GLU A 211 -21.10 -18.59 14.39
CA GLU A 211 -20.43 -17.74 13.41
C GLU A 211 -18.95 -18.08 13.35
N ILE A 212 -18.47 -18.47 12.15
CA ILE A 212 -17.06 -18.74 11.91
C ILE A 212 -16.49 -17.79 10.86
N ASN A 213 -15.22 -17.46 11.00
CA ASN A 213 -14.46 -16.74 9.98
C ASN A 213 -13.79 -17.75 9.04
N VAL A 214 -14.23 -17.77 7.78
CA VAL A 214 -13.66 -18.65 6.76
C VAL A 214 -12.73 -17.85 5.85
N ARG A 215 -11.49 -18.31 5.70
CA ARG A 215 -10.52 -17.77 4.76
C ARG A 215 -10.67 -18.46 3.41
N LEU A 216 -11.20 -17.74 2.43
CA LEU A 216 -11.36 -18.21 1.05
C LEU A 216 -10.13 -17.85 0.21
N ARG A 217 -9.66 -18.80 -0.60
CA ARG A 217 -8.53 -18.63 -1.52
C ARG A 217 -8.90 -19.23 -2.87
N GLU A 218 -9.16 -18.38 -3.86
CA GLU A 218 -9.41 -18.85 -5.23
C GLU A 218 -8.09 -19.22 -5.89
N LYS A 219 -8.04 -20.31 -6.65
CA LYS A 219 -6.84 -20.67 -7.41
C LYS A 219 -6.69 -19.68 -8.57
N ILE A 220 -5.50 -19.14 -8.78
CA ILE A 220 -5.22 -18.30 -9.96
C ILE A 220 -5.43 -19.20 -11.19
N ALA A 221 -6.33 -18.83 -12.09
CA ALA A 221 -6.44 -19.48 -13.39
C ALA A 221 -5.09 -19.38 -14.10
N ASP A 222 -4.72 -20.32 -14.96
CA ASP A 222 -3.47 -20.20 -15.73
C ASP A 222 -3.55 -18.92 -16.59
N VAL A 223 -2.96 -17.83 -16.07
CA VAL A 223 -2.90 -16.56 -16.78
C VAL A 223 -1.98 -16.79 -17.95
N GLN A 224 -2.47 -16.50 -19.16
CA GLN A 224 -1.62 -16.50 -20.34
C GLN A 224 -0.43 -15.57 -20.06
N LYS A 225 0.78 -16.15 -19.96
CA LYS A 225 2.00 -15.36 -19.81
C LYS A 225 2.03 -14.30 -20.89
N GLN A 226 2.09 -13.04 -20.46
CA GLN A 226 2.18 -11.95 -21.40
C GLN A 226 3.51 -12.07 -22.15
N SER A 227 3.47 -12.02 -23.48
CA SER A 227 4.71 -11.95 -24.26
C SER A 227 5.37 -10.61 -23.99
N LEU A 228 6.51 -10.64 -23.32
CA LEU A 228 7.32 -9.46 -23.08
C LEU A 228 8.13 -9.11 -24.34
N PRO A 229 8.40 -7.83 -24.60
CA PRO A 229 9.28 -7.44 -25.70
C PRO A 229 10.67 -8.04 -25.55
N THR A 230 11.27 -8.43 -26.67
CA THR A 230 12.67 -8.86 -26.72
C THR A 230 13.56 -7.68 -27.09
N SER A 231 14.68 -7.53 -26.39
CA SER A 231 15.70 -6.53 -26.71
C SER A 231 16.81 -7.15 -27.53
N THR A 232 17.35 -6.39 -28.48
CA THR A 232 18.59 -6.74 -29.20
C THR A 232 19.85 -6.30 -28.45
N ILE A 233 19.72 -5.45 -27.43
CA ILE A 233 20.83 -4.94 -26.62
C ILE A 233 21.06 -5.91 -25.45
N LEU A 234 22.26 -6.48 -25.38
CA LEU A 234 22.68 -7.37 -24.29
C LEU A 234 22.56 -6.66 -22.93
N GLY A 235 21.89 -7.29 -21.98
CA GLY A 235 21.66 -6.76 -20.62
C GLY A 235 20.41 -5.91 -20.46
N VAL A 236 19.75 -5.50 -21.56
CA VAL A 236 18.43 -4.87 -21.49
C VAL A 236 17.35 -5.94 -21.58
N GLU A 237 16.56 -6.11 -20.53
CA GLU A 237 15.57 -7.18 -20.43
C GLU A 237 14.24 -6.67 -19.87
N PHE A 238 13.14 -7.11 -20.48
CA PHE A 238 11.82 -6.97 -19.88
C PHE A 238 11.55 -8.20 -19.01
N ARG A 239 11.20 -7.98 -17.75
CA ARG A 239 10.93 -9.05 -16.78
C ARG A 239 9.53 -8.90 -16.21
N GLU A 240 8.86 -10.04 -16.04
CA GLU A 240 7.59 -10.10 -15.35
C GLU A 240 7.81 -9.86 -13.86
N MET A 241 6.99 -9.00 -13.25
CA MET A 241 7.05 -8.75 -11.82
C MET A 241 6.11 -9.70 -11.08
N ALA A 242 6.62 -10.31 -10.01
CA ALA A 242 5.81 -11.15 -9.15
C ALA A 242 4.67 -10.32 -8.55
N THR A 243 3.44 -10.79 -8.76
CA THR A 243 2.22 -10.06 -8.40
C THR A 243 1.32 -10.96 -7.57
N LEU A 244 0.86 -10.44 -6.44
CA LEU A 244 -0.19 -11.05 -5.63
C LEU A 244 -1.53 -10.45 -6.05
N HIS A 245 -2.30 -11.21 -6.83
CA HIS A 245 -3.61 -10.77 -7.28
C HIS A 245 -4.60 -10.69 -6.10
N THR A 246 -5.23 -9.54 -5.90
CA THR A 246 -6.24 -9.32 -4.86
C THR A 246 -7.66 -9.34 -5.41
N GLY A 247 -7.81 -9.47 -6.72
CA GLY A 247 -9.07 -9.55 -7.45
C GLY A 247 -8.78 -9.78 -8.94
N LYS A 248 -9.81 -9.70 -9.78
CA LYS A 248 -9.65 -9.90 -11.24
C LYS A 248 -8.80 -8.81 -11.90
N GLU A 249 -8.91 -7.58 -11.42
CA GLU A 249 -8.23 -6.41 -11.99
C GLU A 249 -7.31 -5.70 -10.98
N SER A 250 -7.18 -6.22 -9.76
CA SER A 250 -6.40 -5.62 -8.68
C SER A 250 -5.30 -6.54 -8.18
N GLY A 251 -4.24 -5.96 -7.63
CA GLY A 251 -3.13 -6.73 -7.11
C GLY A 251 -2.06 -5.89 -6.44
N ILE A 252 -1.15 -6.60 -5.80
CA ILE A 252 -0.03 -6.06 -5.04
C ILE A 252 1.24 -6.56 -5.71
N VAL A 253 2.14 -5.63 -6.04
CA VAL A 253 3.47 -5.90 -6.58
C VAL A 253 4.50 -5.49 -5.54
N PRO A 254 5.08 -6.45 -4.80
CA PRO A 254 6.08 -6.15 -3.79
C PRO A 254 7.43 -5.84 -4.40
N LEU A 255 8.00 -4.71 -4.00
CA LEU A 255 9.36 -4.29 -4.32
C LEU A 255 10.26 -4.62 -3.13
N THR A 256 10.86 -5.80 -3.15
CA THR A 256 11.64 -6.34 -2.01
C THR A 256 13.14 -6.05 -2.09
N ARG A 257 13.60 -5.39 -3.17
CA ARG A 257 15.03 -5.09 -3.36
C ARG A 257 15.50 -4.06 -2.32
N GLN A 258 16.66 -4.33 -1.71
CA GLN A 258 17.32 -3.43 -0.76
C GLN A 258 18.06 -2.30 -1.49
N SER A 259 17.32 -1.48 -2.24
CA SER A 259 17.88 -0.37 -3.01
C SER A 259 17.06 0.90 -2.81
N PRO A 260 17.69 2.09 -2.86
CA PRO A 260 16.94 3.34 -2.88
C PRO A 260 15.92 3.35 -4.01
N MET A 261 14.77 3.97 -3.75
CA MET A 261 13.69 4.09 -4.72
C MET A 261 13.35 5.55 -4.94
N TYR A 262 13.01 5.90 -6.17
CA TYR A 262 12.41 7.17 -6.51
C TYR A 262 11.30 6.96 -7.52
N LEU A 263 10.29 7.82 -7.47
CA LEU A 263 9.23 7.91 -8.47
C LEU A 263 9.60 9.01 -9.47
N VAL A 264 9.40 8.75 -10.75
CA VAL A 264 9.47 9.77 -11.80
C VAL A 264 8.04 10.04 -12.28
N GLU A 265 7.56 11.24 -12.00
CA GLU A 265 6.29 11.75 -12.50
C GLU A 265 6.56 12.52 -13.79
N HIS A 266 6.08 12.02 -14.93
CA HIS A 266 6.28 12.65 -16.24
C HIS A 266 5.27 13.77 -16.56
N GLY A 267 4.25 13.95 -15.71
CA GLY A 267 3.15 14.87 -15.98
C GLY A 267 2.14 14.30 -16.99
N GLN A 268 1.31 15.17 -17.57
CA GLN A 268 0.24 14.80 -18.52
C GLN A 268 0.57 15.20 -19.97
N GLU A 269 1.63 15.98 -20.16
CA GLU A 269 2.07 16.43 -21.48
C GLU A 269 3.05 15.42 -22.08
N ALA A 270 3.12 15.38 -23.41
CA ALA A 270 4.09 14.54 -24.10
C ALA A 270 5.52 14.91 -23.66
N TYR A 271 6.22 13.89 -23.18
CA TYR A 271 7.52 14.03 -22.56
C TYR A 271 8.55 13.23 -23.35
N ASP A 272 9.43 13.96 -24.04
CA ASP A 272 10.60 13.47 -24.74
C ASP A 272 11.86 14.03 -24.09
N PHE A 273 12.87 13.18 -23.95
CA PHE A 273 14.23 13.62 -23.66
C PHE A 273 14.99 13.74 -24.99
N ASP A 274 15.82 14.76 -25.10
CA ASP A 274 16.74 14.97 -26.23
C ASP A 274 18.10 14.27 -26.03
N SER A 275 18.25 13.52 -24.93
CA SER A 275 19.49 12.89 -24.53
C SER A 275 19.27 11.54 -23.83
N TYR A 276 20.25 10.64 -23.98
CA TYR A 276 20.30 9.38 -23.26
C TYR A 276 21.00 9.58 -21.92
N GLY A 277 20.38 9.12 -20.83
CA GLY A 277 21.06 8.97 -19.54
C GLY A 277 21.98 7.76 -19.57
N LEU A 278 23.27 7.95 -19.28
CA LEU A 278 24.24 6.86 -19.14
C LEU A 278 24.59 6.66 -17.67
N HIS A 279 24.19 5.52 -17.12
CA HIS A 279 24.49 5.13 -15.74
C HIS A 279 25.63 4.09 -15.75
N LEU A 280 26.83 4.50 -15.31
CA LEU A 280 28.04 3.67 -15.38
C LEU A 280 28.30 2.81 -14.13
N GLY A 281 27.61 3.11 -13.02
CA GLY A 281 27.84 2.47 -11.72
C GLY A 281 26.65 1.70 -11.15
N GLN A 282 25.54 1.62 -11.89
CA GLN A 282 24.32 0.96 -11.43
C GLN A 282 23.53 0.37 -12.59
N GLU A 283 22.74 -0.65 -12.30
CA GLU A 283 21.67 -1.14 -13.17
C GLU A 283 20.38 -0.36 -12.88
N ASP A 284 19.70 0.09 -13.92
CA ASP A 284 18.40 0.74 -13.79
C ASP A 284 17.28 -0.30 -13.85
N HIS A 285 16.46 -0.35 -12.80
CA HIS A 285 15.28 -1.20 -12.73
C HIS A 285 14.05 -0.31 -12.80
N LEU A 286 13.42 -0.25 -13.98
CA LEU A 286 12.31 0.65 -14.25
C LEU A 286 10.99 -0.12 -14.22
N THR A 287 10.06 0.35 -13.40
CA THR A 287 8.67 -0.11 -13.38
C THR A 287 7.78 1.04 -13.83
N PHE A 288 7.06 0.84 -14.94
CA PHE A 288 6.16 1.85 -15.49
C PHE A 288 4.75 1.65 -14.93
N LEU A 289 4.17 2.72 -14.39
CA LEU A 289 2.80 2.76 -13.88
C LEU A 289 1.96 3.64 -14.80
N GLY A 290 0.82 3.13 -15.27
CA GLY A 290 -0.07 3.88 -16.14
C GLY A 290 -0.99 3.00 -16.98
N ASN A 291 -1.83 3.64 -17.79
CA ASN A 291 -2.75 2.92 -18.67
C ASN A 291 -2.00 2.44 -19.93
N THR A 292 -2.10 1.13 -20.20
CA THR A 292 -1.50 0.48 -21.37
C THR A 292 -2.14 0.85 -22.71
N SER A 293 -3.22 1.64 -22.70
CA SER A 293 -3.90 2.09 -23.93
C SER A 293 -3.22 3.27 -24.64
N GLY A 294 -2.10 3.77 -24.14
CA GLY A 294 -1.24 4.67 -24.91
C GLY A 294 -0.66 3.90 -26.09
N LYS A 295 -0.85 4.41 -27.31
CA LYS A 295 -0.28 3.82 -28.53
C LYS A 295 1.18 3.45 -28.29
N ASN A 296 1.49 2.16 -28.45
CA ASN A 296 2.85 1.64 -28.50
C ASN A 296 3.64 2.41 -29.57
N HIS A 297 4.34 3.45 -29.15
CA HIS A 297 5.49 3.98 -29.88
C HIS A 297 6.72 3.35 -29.21
N TYR A 298 6.91 2.07 -29.48
CA TYR A 298 8.23 1.43 -29.36
C TYR A 298 8.94 1.60 -30.69
#